data_AF-A0A966PX90-F1
#
_entry.id   AF-A0A966PX90-F1
#
_cell.length_a   1.000
_cell.length_b   1.000
_cell.length_c   1.000
_cell.angle_alpha   90.00
_cell.angle_beta   90.00
_cell.angle_gamma   90.00
#
_symmetry.space_group_name_H-M   'P 1'
#
loop_
_entity.id
_entity.type
_entity.pdbx_description
1 polymer ?
#
loop_
_entity_poly.entity_id
_entity_poly.type
_entity_poly.pdbx_seq_one_letter_code
_entity_poly.pdbx_strand_id
1 'polypeptide(L)'
;MNACIKAVFATILVAFNSIALIAVGQPVSNGGVSTQTVVNPSTLPDSLPIGNEQVVLDWIVTNKQWHYNTHPISSFTVFKVYFTDKKGAEAWYSFNITDYVFNSYRDFTDKVKKHGQELIQKIKSDSEFDPSKPVRMTTFRAYVDNAGGSKGNGATGIYIKKDLGLVSSLDDSSFDNFEIVAKQVIVRIPKLERFEVIVDGDTPYHYTWPTDKSDKEYTTSDFVALQDWYSTGNYKARFKITAGGVTREYTQQGSQVLPPKIAMNGFSVDVEFALGTETIIESSTDLKNWSDAWTIPWDSDTNFVSIPYYAGSGSVITPKRFFRAKSQ
;
A
#
# COMPACT_ATOMS: atom_id res chain seq x y z
N MET A 1 28.55 -32.99 23.27
CA MET A 1 27.15 -32.53 23.14
C MET A 1 27.12 -31.23 22.33
N ASN A 2 26.98 -31.27 20.99
CA ASN A 2 26.62 -30.08 20.19
C ASN A 2 26.34 -30.32 18.69
N ALA A 3 26.49 -31.55 18.18
CA ALA A 3 26.20 -31.86 16.76
C ALA A 3 24.80 -32.51 16.56
N CYS A 4 24.36 -33.40 17.46
CA CYS A 4 23.06 -34.07 17.31
C CYS A 4 21.84 -33.15 17.48
N ILE A 5 21.93 -32.06 18.24
CA ILE A 5 20.79 -31.15 18.46
C ILE A 5 20.52 -30.28 17.22
N LYS A 6 21.57 -29.88 16.48
CA LYS A 6 21.41 -29.09 15.23
C LYS A 6 20.80 -29.91 14.09
N ALA A 7 21.09 -31.21 14.04
CA ALA A 7 20.50 -32.10 13.05
C ALA A 7 18.98 -32.28 13.27
N VAL A 8 18.53 -32.41 14.52
CA VAL A 8 17.10 -32.57 14.84
C VAL A 8 16.29 -31.31 14.50
N PHE A 9 16.83 -30.10 14.72
CA PHE A 9 16.16 -28.86 14.32
C PHE A 9 16.10 -28.66 12.80
N ALA A 10 17.14 -29.06 12.06
CA ALA A 10 17.12 -29.01 10.59
C ALA A 10 16.12 -30.00 9.98
N THR A 11 16.00 -31.21 10.54
CA THR A 11 15.05 -32.22 10.04
C THR A 11 13.60 -31.85 10.37
N ILE A 12 13.32 -31.23 11.52
CA ILE A 12 11.97 -30.74 11.85
C ILE A 12 11.58 -29.56 10.92
N LEU A 13 12.49 -28.63 10.61
CA LEU A 13 12.20 -27.50 9.74
C LEU A 13 11.99 -27.91 8.26
N VAL A 14 12.64 -28.98 7.80
CA VAL A 14 12.41 -29.55 6.45
C VAL A 14 11.13 -30.39 6.42
N ALA A 15 10.77 -31.07 7.51
CA ALA A 15 9.50 -31.80 7.61
C ALA A 15 8.29 -30.84 7.58
N PHE A 16 8.35 -29.68 8.25
CA PHE A 16 7.26 -28.68 8.18
C PHE A 16 7.13 -28.01 6.81
N ASN A 17 8.22 -27.81 6.07
CA ASN A 17 8.16 -27.33 4.68
C ASN A 17 7.67 -28.40 3.70
N SER A 18 7.86 -29.68 4.02
CA SER A 18 7.41 -30.80 3.19
C SER A 18 5.94 -31.19 3.44
N ILE A 19 5.40 -30.91 4.63
CA ILE A 19 3.97 -31.13 4.94
C ILE A 19 3.09 -30.01 4.37
N ALA A 20 3.63 -28.79 4.18
CA ALA A 20 2.91 -27.72 3.49
C ALA A 20 2.79 -27.91 1.96
N LEU A 21 3.52 -28.88 1.37
CA LEU A 21 3.55 -29.09 -0.08
C LEU A 21 2.93 -30.43 -0.53
N ILE A 22 2.39 -31.24 0.38
CA ILE A 22 1.68 -32.49 0.06
C ILE A 22 0.33 -32.53 0.79
N ALA A 23 -0.54 -31.57 0.48
CA ALA A 23 -1.99 -31.72 0.66
C ALA A 23 -2.76 -31.49 -0.65
N VAL A 24 -2.05 -31.50 -1.78
CA VAL A 24 -2.62 -31.44 -3.13
C VAL A 24 -2.41 -32.80 -3.79
N GLY A 25 -3.39 -33.68 -3.63
CA GLY A 25 -3.56 -34.87 -4.46
C GLY A 25 -3.01 -36.19 -3.90
N GLN A 26 -3.81 -36.88 -3.07
CA GLN A 26 -3.94 -38.33 -3.17
C GLN A 26 -5.42 -38.72 -2.99
N PRO A 27 -6.01 -39.50 -3.92
CA PRO A 27 -7.35 -40.04 -3.72
C PRO A 27 -7.26 -41.22 -2.75
N VAL A 28 -7.89 -41.10 -1.58
CA VAL A 28 -8.20 -42.26 -0.74
C VAL A 28 -9.59 -42.72 -1.13
N SER A 29 -9.68 -43.76 -1.96
CA SER A 29 -10.95 -44.49 -2.13
C SER A 29 -11.17 -45.35 -0.89
N ASN A 30 -12.11 -44.95 -0.02
CA ASN A 30 -13.25 -45.76 0.41
C ASN A 30 -13.88 -45.19 1.67
N GLY A 31 -15.14 -44.73 1.53
CA GLY A 31 -16.11 -44.63 2.63
C GLY A 31 -16.18 -43.28 3.35
N GLY A 32 -17.18 -42.47 2.99
CA GLY A 32 -17.64 -41.33 3.78
C GLY A 32 -17.43 -40.00 3.07
N VAL A 33 -18.49 -39.48 2.46
CA VAL A 33 -18.52 -38.15 1.84
C VAL A 33 -18.38 -37.09 2.94
N SER A 34 -17.15 -36.63 3.17
CA SER A 34 -16.88 -35.31 3.72
C SER A 34 -16.41 -34.46 2.55
N THR A 35 -17.29 -33.60 2.04
CA THR A 35 -16.91 -32.53 1.13
C THR A 35 -16.04 -31.55 1.92
N GLN A 36 -14.74 -31.83 2.05
CA GLN A 36 -13.77 -30.78 2.33
C GLN A 36 -13.78 -29.85 1.12
N THR A 37 -14.49 -28.74 1.25
CA THR A 37 -14.35 -27.60 0.35
C THR A 37 -12.88 -27.21 0.37
N VAL A 38 -12.16 -27.50 -0.72
CA VAL A 38 -10.83 -26.91 -0.94
C VAL A 38 -11.06 -25.41 -0.99
N VAL A 39 -10.81 -24.72 0.11
CA VAL A 39 -10.82 -23.27 0.16
C VAL A 39 -9.60 -22.83 -0.63
N ASN A 40 -9.78 -22.59 -1.92
CA ASN A 40 -8.75 -21.88 -2.69
C ASN A 40 -8.52 -20.55 -1.96
N PRO A 41 -7.29 -20.26 -1.50
CA PRO A 41 -7.00 -18.99 -0.85
C PRO A 41 -7.43 -17.88 -1.81
N SER A 42 -8.18 -16.91 -1.30
CA SER A 42 -8.65 -15.80 -2.10
C SER A 42 -7.45 -15.12 -2.78
N THR A 43 -7.57 -14.81 -4.06
CA THR A 43 -6.57 -13.99 -4.78
C THR A 43 -6.66 -12.51 -4.40
N LEU A 44 -7.65 -12.14 -3.59
CA LEU A 44 -7.81 -10.79 -3.06
C LEU A 44 -6.94 -10.61 -1.81
N PRO A 45 -6.24 -9.47 -1.65
CA PRO A 45 -5.41 -9.22 -0.47
C PRO A 45 -6.26 -9.11 0.80
N ASP A 46 -5.72 -9.43 1.98
CA ASP A 46 -6.46 -9.30 3.24
C ASP A 46 -6.65 -7.83 3.67
N SER A 47 -5.79 -6.95 3.18
CA SER A 47 -5.90 -5.51 3.37
C SER A 47 -5.45 -4.78 2.11
N LEU A 48 -6.09 -3.65 1.81
CA LEU A 48 -5.59 -2.76 0.77
C LEU A 48 -4.34 -2.00 1.25
N PRO A 49 -3.40 -1.66 0.34
CA PRO A 49 -2.18 -0.92 0.63
C PRO A 49 -2.45 0.58 0.78
N ILE A 50 -3.44 0.91 1.62
CA ILE A 50 -3.88 2.25 1.93
C ILE A 50 -3.48 2.56 3.37
N GLY A 51 -2.95 3.77 3.59
CA GLY A 51 -2.75 4.30 4.92
C GLY A 51 -1.41 4.99 5.15
N ASN A 52 -0.50 4.38 5.91
CA ASN A 52 0.78 5.01 6.27
C ASN A 52 1.46 5.57 5.01
N GLU A 53 1.75 6.87 4.99
CA GLU A 53 2.20 7.55 3.77
C GLU A 53 3.46 6.91 3.19
N GLN A 54 4.42 6.50 4.01
CA GLN A 54 5.63 5.85 3.52
C GLN A 54 5.34 4.48 2.91
N VAL A 55 4.43 3.70 3.51
CA VAL A 55 3.99 2.42 2.96
C VAL A 55 3.28 2.61 1.62
N VAL A 56 2.45 3.66 1.52
CA VAL A 56 1.76 4.03 0.28
C VAL A 56 2.77 4.44 -0.79
N LEU A 57 3.71 5.32 -0.47
CA LEU A 57 4.75 5.75 -1.41
C LEU A 57 5.62 4.58 -1.88
N ASP A 58 6.04 3.72 -0.96
CA ASP A 58 6.75 2.49 -1.29
C ASP A 58 5.87 1.62 -2.20
N TRP A 59 4.60 1.41 -1.87
CA TRP A 59 3.71 0.58 -2.67
C TRP A 59 3.53 1.12 -4.09
N ILE A 60 3.39 2.44 -4.23
CA ILE A 60 3.20 3.12 -5.51
C ILE A 60 4.40 2.95 -6.45
N VAL A 61 5.62 3.01 -5.92
CA VAL A 61 6.83 2.97 -6.76
C VAL A 61 7.44 1.58 -6.85
N THR A 62 7.19 0.73 -5.87
CA THR A 62 7.73 -0.64 -5.85
C THR A 62 6.86 -1.57 -6.66
N ASN A 63 7.49 -2.63 -7.14
CA ASN A 63 6.81 -3.72 -7.82
C ASN A 63 6.34 -4.80 -6.83
N LYS A 64 6.02 -4.43 -5.57
CA LYS A 64 5.51 -5.37 -4.56
C LYS A 64 4.22 -6.07 -5.02
N GLN A 65 3.45 -5.42 -5.88
CA GLN A 65 2.30 -6.00 -6.59
C GLN A 65 2.63 -7.29 -7.34
N TRP A 66 3.84 -7.40 -7.90
CA TRP A 66 4.28 -8.54 -8.71
C TRP A 66 4.53 -9.78 -7.85
N HIS A 67 4.68 -9.65 -6.54
CA HIS A 67 4.93 -10.79 -5.65
C HIS A 67 3.66 -11.63 -5.40
N TYR A 68 2.48 -11.05 -5.70
CA TYR A 68 1.20 -11.74 -5.52
C TYR A 68 0.74 -12.49 -6.77
N ASN A 69 1.40 -12.32 -7.94
CA ASN A 69 0.90 -12.84 -9.22
C ASN A 69 2.01 -13.17 -10.23
N THR A 70 1.78 -14.17 -11.08
CA THR A 70 2.76 -14.68 -12.06
C THR A 70 2.99 -13.76 -13.27
N HIS A 71 2.26 -12.64 -13.40
CA HIS A 71 2.39 -11.70 -14.51
C HIS A 71 2.52 -10.25 -13.99
N PRO A 72 3.63 -9.54 -14.27
CA PRO A 72 3.83 -8.16 -13.83
C PRO A 72 2.96 -7.17 -14.61
N ILE A 73 2.44 -6.14 -13.91
CA ILE A 73 1.90 -4.95 -14.59
C ILE A 73 3.08 -4.23 -15.25
N SER A 74 2.96 -3.93 -16.55
CA SER A 74 3.97 -3.12 -17.24
C SER A 74 4.06 -1.75 -16.61
N SER A 75 5.28 -1.29 -16.41
CA SER A 75 5.54 0.01 -15.80
C SER A 75 6.58 0.77 -16.61
N PHE A 76 6.47 2.09 -16.60
CA PHE A 76 7.51 2.93 -17.16
C PHE A 76 7.70 4.16 -16.29
N THR A 77 8.94 4.63 -16.23
CA THR A 77 9.33 5.80 -15.47
C THR A 77 10.05 6.76 -16.41
N VAL A 78 9.59 8.00 -16.44
CA VAL A 78 10.10 9.05 -17.33
C VAL A 78 10.70 10.14 -16.48
N PHE A 79 11.96 10.47 -16.76
CA PHE A 79 12.70 11.57 -16.13
C PHE A 79 12.87 12.67 -17.18
N LYS A 80 12.50 13.91 -16.85
CA LYS A 80 12.66 15.07 -17.73
C LYS A 80 13.29 16.23 -16.98
N VAL A 81 14.24 16.90 -17.63
CA VAL A 81 14.72 18.20 -17.18
C VAL A 81 14.49 19.19 -18.30
N TYR A 82 13.73 20.23 -17.99
CA TYR A 82 13.39 21.33 -18.87
C TYR A 82 14.34 22.48 -18.67
N PHE A 83 14.71 23.15 -19.76
CA PHE A 83 15.56 24.32 -19.80
C PHE A 83 15.07 25.31 -20.85
N THR A 84 15.52 26.56 -20.76
CA THR A 84 15.27 27.58 -21.78
C THR A 84 16.48 27.70 -22.69
N ASP A 85 16.26 27.71 -24.00
CA ASP A 85 17.30 27.95 -24.98
C ASP A 85 17.61 29.46 -25.13
N LYS A 86 18.69 29.79 -25.85
CA LYS A 86 19.13 31.17 -26.12
C LYS A 86 18.13 32.00 -26.93
N LYS A 87 17.13 31.36 -27.54
CA LYS A 87 16.05 32.02 -28.29
C LYS A 87 14.81 32.23 -27.40
N GLY A 88 14.83 31.77 -26.16
CA GLY A 88 13.75 31.89 -25.19
C GLY A 88 12.71 30.77 -25.27
N ALA A 89 12.94 29.69 -26.03
CA ALA A 89 12.04 28.56 -26.11
C ALA A 89 12.33 27.52 -25.01
N GLU A 90 11.29 26.83 -24.54
CA GLU A 90 11.46 25.69 -23.62
C GLU A 90 11.86 24.43 -24.41
N ALA A 91 12.94 23.81 -23.99
CA ALA A 91 13.42 22.52 -24.47
C ALA A 91 13.59 21.56 -23.29
N TRP A 92 13.80 20.27 -23.57
CA TRP A 92 14.02 19.27 -22.53
C TRP A 92 14.93 18.14 -22.98
N TYR A 93 15.68 17.60 -22.03
CA TYR A 93 16.25 16.27 -22.14
C TYR A 93 15.42 15.27 -21.34
N SER A 94 15.34 14.04 -21.82
CA SER A 94 14.59 12.98 -21.15
C SER A 94 15.36 11.67 -21.10
N PHE A 95 15.03 10.86 -20.10
CA PHE A 95 15.48 9.49 -19.93
C PHE A 95 14.29 8.64 -19.50
N ASN A 96 14.16 7.44 -20.05
CA ASN A 96 13.05 6.54 -19.78
C ASN A 96 13.58 5.19 -19.33
N ILE A 97 12.92 4.59 -18.34
CA ILE A 97 13.16 3.21 -17.92
C ILE A 97 11.83 2.46 -17.95
N THR A 98 11.84 1.25 -18.49
CA THR A 98 10.68 0.37 -18.57
C THR A 98 10.90 -0.84 -17.67
N ASP A 99 9.86 -1.25 -16.96
CA ASP A 99 9.80 -2.44 -16.09
C ASP A 99 10.91 -2.53 -15.03
N TYR A 100 11.45 -1.37 -14.62
CA TYR A 100 12.43 -1.31 -13.55
C TYR A 100 11.77 -1.57 -12.19
N VAL A 101 12.43 -2.42 -11.41
CA VAL A 101 12.07 -2.79 -10.04
C VAL A 101 12.75 -1.85 -9.06
N PHE A 102 11.97 -0.93 -8.48
CA PHE A 102 12.40 -0.15 -7.32
C PHE A 102 12.16 -0.94 -6.04
N ASN A 103 13.07 -0.80 -5.08
CA ASN A 103 13.00 -1.49 -3.78
C ASN A 103 12.21 -0.69 -2.73
N SER A 104 12.18 0.64 -2.85
CA SER A 104 11.45 1.56 -1.97
C SER A 104 11.25 2.91 -2.67
N TYR A 105 10.47 3.79 -2.04
CA TYR A 105 10.37 5.19 -2.46
C TYR A 105 11.72 5.91 -2.40
N ARG A 106 12.55 5.59 -1.41
CA ARG A 106 13.90 6.15 -1.32
C ARG A 106 14.78 5.74 -2.50
N ASP A 107 14.77 4.46 -2.87
CA ASP A 107 15.49 3.97 -4.07
C ASP A 107 14.98 4.67 -5.33
N PHE A 108 13.66 4.85 -5.45
CA PHE A 108 13.06 5.65 -6.52
C PHE A 108 13.61 7.08 -6.54
N THR A 109 13.58 7.82 -5.43
CA THR A 109 14.09 9.20 -5.37
C THR A 109 15.60 9.28 -5.61
N ASP A 110 16.38 8.28 -5.19
CA ASP A 110 17.82 8.21 -5.45
C ASP A 110 18.09 8.07 -6.97
N LYS A 111 17.26 7.29 -7.69
CA LYS A 111 17.33 7.19 -9.15
C LYS A 111 16.88 8.47 -9.85
N VAL A 112 15.85 9.13 -9.32
CA VAL A 112 15.43 10.47 -9.78
C VAL A 112 16.62 11.43 -9.69
N LYS A 113 17.26 11.52 -8.53
CA LYS A 113 18.43 12.38 -8.31
C LYS A 113 19.56 12.06 -9.28
N LYS A 114 19.94 10.78 -9.39
CA LYS A 114 20.98 10.32 -10.31
C LYS A 114 20.71 10.74 -11.77
N HIS A 115 19.53 10.39 -12.30
CA HIS A 115 19.21 10.68 -13.69
C HIS A 115 18.96 12.16 -13.93
N GLY A 116 18.44 12.89 -12.95
CA GLY A 116 18.34 14.34 -12.98
C GLY A 116 19.71 15.01 -13.16
N GLN A 117 20.71 14.57 -12.38
CA GLN A 117 22.08 15.06 -12.50
C GLN A 117 22.69 14.73 -13.88
N GLU A 118 22.49 13.51 -14.39
CA GLU A 118 22.95 13.12 -15.74
C GLU A 118 22.33 14.01 -16.84
N LEU A 119 21.04 14.33 -16.74
CA LEU A 119 20.35 15.22 -17.68
C LEU A 119 20.85 16.67 -17.57
N ILE A 120 21.17 17.15 -16.35
CA ILE A 120 21.79 18.47 -16.16
C ILE A 120 23.16 18.56 -16.82
N GLN A 121 23.98 17.51 -16.77
CA GLN A 121 25.27 17.51 -17.45
C GLN A 121 25.11 17.63 -18.98
N LYS A 122 24.07 17.01 -19.55
CA LYS A 122 23.74 17.18 -20.97
C LYS A 122 23.35 18.63 -21.30
N ILE A 123 22.54 19.26 -20.45
CA ILE A 123 22.14 20.67 -20.59
C ILE A 123 23.37 21.59 -20.53
N LYS A 124 24.30 21.34 -19.60
CA LYS A 124 25.55 22.12 -19.48
C LYS A 124 26.42 22.03 -20.75
N SER A 125 26.38 20.90 -21.44
CA SER A 125 27.10 20.69 -22.71
C SER A 125 26.35 21.19 -23.95
N ASP A 126 25.10 21.63 -23.81
CA ASP A 126 24.27 22.08 -24.91
C ASP A 126 24.64 23.51 -25.33
N SER A 127 24.96 23.71 -26.61
CA SER A 127 25.36 25.02 -27.13
C SER A 127 24.23 26.04 -27.17
N GLU A 128 22.97 25.60 -27.18
CA GLU A 128 21.79 26.46 -27.24
C GLU A 128 21.24 26.79 -25.85
N PHE A 129 21.77 26.22 -24.77
CA PHE A 129 21.30 26.50 -23.41
C PHE A 129 21.58 27.95 -22.98
N ASP A 130 20.59 28.62 -22.37
CA ASP A 130 20.75 29.92 -21.69
C ASP A 130 21.04 29.70 -20.19
N PRO A 131 22.29 29.90 -19.73
CA PRO A 131 22.68 29.69 -18.33
C PRO A 131 22.06 30.68 -17.35
N SER A 132 21.47 31.78 -17.82
CA SER A 132 20.77 32.76 -16.99
C SER A 132 19.36 32.34 -16.60
N LYS A 133 18.85 31.24 -17.17
CA LYS A 133 17.49 30.76 -16.96
C LYS A 133 17.46 29.54 -16.03
N PRO A 134 16.42 29.43 -15.19
CA PRO A 134 16.27 28.29 -14.29
C PRO A 134 15.92 27.02 -15.07
N VAL A 135 16.26 25.89 -14.49
CA VAL A 135 15.85 24.56 -14.94
C VAL A 135 14.83 23.98 -13.97
N ARG A 136 13.95 23.12 -14.49
CA ARG A 136 12.97 22.37 -13.70
C ARG A 136 12.99 20.91 -14.07
N MET A 137 12.78 20.05 -13.09
CA MET A 137 12.73 18.62 -13.26
C MET A 137 11.31 18.11 -13.05
N THR A 138 10.92 17.12 -13.85
CA THR A 138 9.75 16.32 -13.58
C THR A 138 10.07 14.84 -13.69
N THR A 139 9.36 14.02 -12.94
CA THR A 139 9.37 12.57 -13.12
C THR A 139 8.00 12.01 -12.86
N PHE A 140 7.60 11.01 -13.64
CA PHE A 140 6.45 10.19 -13.30
C PHE A 140 6.73 8.72 -13.49
N ARG A 141 6.07 7.90 -12.69
CA ARG A 141 5.96 6.45 -12.87
C ARG A 141 4.50 6.13 -13.19
N ALA A 142 4.29 5.39 -14.27
CA ALA A 142 2.97 4.99 -14.73
C ALA A 142 2.92 3.48 -14.98
N TYR A 143 1.70 2.96 -14.92
CA TYR A 143 1.36 1.55 -15.02
C TYR A 143 0.36 1.34 -16.15
N VAL A 144 0.61 0.34 -17.00
CA VAL A 144 -0.23 0.00 -18.15
C VAL A 144 -0.56 -1.48 -18.14
N ASP A 145 -1.76 -1.80 -18.59
CA ASP A 145 -2.16 -3.17 -18.80
C ASP A 145 -1.38 -3.77 -19.99
N ASN A 146 -0.84 -4.98 -19.80
CA ASN A 146 -0.19 -5.75 -20.86
C ASN A 146 -1.19 -6.55 -21.71
N ALA A 147 -2.46 -6.57 -21.33
CA ALA A 147 -3.53 -7.19 -22.11
C ALA A 147 -3.89 -6.35 -23.36
N GLY A 148 -3.03 -6.41 -24.38
CA GLY A 148 -3.43 -6.15 -25.76
C GLY A 148 -3.57 -4.68 -26.18
N GLY A 149 -2.46 -4.08 -26.60
CA GLY A 149 -2.44 -3.31 -27.85
C GLY A 149 -3.20 -1.99 -27.88
N SER A 150 -2.75 -0.99 -27.14
CA SER A 150 -2.55 0.39 -27.62
C SER A 150 -2.08 1.26 -26.46
N LYS A 151 -1.12 2.16 -26.71
CA LYS A 151 -0.49 3.08 -25.73
C LYS A 151 -1.47 4.15 -25.20
N GLY A 152 -2.64 3.78 -24.70
CA GLY A 152 -3.73 4.73 -24.62
C GLY A 152 -4.73 4.56 -23.50
N ASN A 153 -4.33 4.06 -22.31
CA ASN A 153 -4.91 4.40 -21.00
C ASN A 153 -4.07 3.71 -19.91
N GLY A 154 -3.34 4.47 -19.10
CA GLY A 154 -2.53 3.94 -17.99
C GLY A 154 -2.76 4.77 -16.73
N ALA A 155 -2.53 4.18 -15.56
CA ALA A 155 -2.61 4.90 -14.30
C ALA A 155 -1.29 5.56 -13.95
N THR A 156 -1.34 6.80 -13.48
CA THR A 156 -0.16 7.50 -12.99
C THR A 156 0.03 7.12 -11.53
N GLY A 157 1.00 6.24 -11.26
CA GLY A 157 1.32 5.86 -9.88
C GLY A 157 1.82 7.06 -9.10
N ILE A 158 2.84 7.76 -9.60
CA ILE A 158 3.34 9.00 -8.98
C ILE A 158 3.80 9.98 -10.04
N TYR A 159 3.56 11.26 -9.80
CA TYR A 159 4.12 12.38 -10.54
C TYR A 159 4.77 13.36 -9.56
N ILE A 160 6.05 13.62 -9.77
CA ILE A 160 6.84 14.56 -8.98
C ILE A 160 7.35 15.71 -9.86
N LYS A 161 7.43 16.89 -9.25
CA LYS A 161 7.99 18.11 -9.83
C LYS A 161 9.05 18.68 -8.89
N LYS A 162 10.07 19.31 -9.46
CA LYS A 162 11.01 20.13 -8.71
C LYS A 162 11.48 21.29 -9.56
N ASP A 163 11.33 22.50 -9.04
CA ASP A 163 12.03 23.66 -9.59
C ASP A 163 13.45 23.64 -9.01
N LEU A 164 14.45 23.42 -9.88
CA LEU A 164 15.84 23.21 -9.48
C LEU A 164 16.60 24.53 -9.35
N GLY A 165 16.17 25.58 -10.04
CA GLY A 165 16.82 26.89 -10.04
C GLY A 165 17.88 27.01 -11.13
N LEU A 166 18.85 27.93 -10.96
CA LEU A 166 19.89 28.16 -11.96
C LEU A 166 20.91 27.03 -11.97
N VAL A 167 21.37 26.63 -13.16
CA VAL A 167 22.36 25.55 -13.33
C VAL A 167 23.69 25.86 -12.62
N SER A 168 24.05 27.13 -12.48
CA SER A 168 25.25 27.59 -11.77
C SER A 168 25.18 27.44 -10.25
N SER A 169 23.97 27.35 -9.68
CA SER A 169 23.75 27.21 -8.24
C SER A 169 23.35 25.80 -7.81
N LEU A 170 23.30 24.83 -8.75
CA LEU A 170 22.88 23.47 -8.44
C LEU A 170 23.95 22.72 -7.64
N ASP A 171 23.49 22.07 -6.59
CA ASP A 171 24.23 21.15 -5.75
C ASP A 171 23.41 19.86 -5.51
N ASP A 172 23.93 18.96 -4.67
CA ASP A 172 23.23 17.72 -4.34
C ASP A 172 21.89 17.96 -3.64
N SER A 173 21.77 19.02 -2.84
CA SER A 173 20.55 19.34 -2.09
C SER A 173 19.43 19.91 -2.97
N SER A 174 19.78 20.41 -4.15
CA SER A 174 18.84 20.93 -5.15
C SER A 174 17.83 19.87 -5.62
N PHE A 175 18.19 18.59 -5.48
CA PHE A 175 17.33 17.44 -5.81
C PHE A 175 16.59 16.85 -4.60
N ASP A 176 16.71 17.44 -3.42
CA ASP A 176 16.00 16.97 -2.24
C ASP A 176 14.59 17.61 -2.16
N ASN A 177 13.68 17.01 -1.38
CA ASN A 177 12.31 17.52 -1.16
C ASN A 177 11.53 17.71 -2.48
N PHE A 178 11.32 16.63 -3.22
CA PHE A 178 10.45 16.63 -4.40
C PHE A 178 9.01 16.94 -4.02
N GLU A 179 8.34 17.77 -4.81
CA GLU A 179 6.91 18.00 -4.69
C GLU A 179 6.17 16.85 -5.37
N ILE A 180 5.30 16.15 -4.64
CA ILE A 180 4.41 15.14 -5.21
C ILE A 180 3.15 15.83 -5.70
N VAL A 181 3.00 15.94 -7.02
CA VAL A 181 1.89 16.64 -7.67
C VAL A 181 0.68 15.74 -7.82
N ALA A 182 0.90 14.44 -8.03
CA ALA A 182 -0.15 13.43 -8.07
C ALA A 182 0.40 12.10 -7.61
N LYS A 183 -0.41 11.31 -6.90
CA LYS A 183 -0.12 9.93 -6.54
C LYS A 183 -1.39 9.09 -6.53
N GLN A 184 -1.33 7.88 -7.10
CA GLN A 184 -2.41 6.89 -7.10
C GLN A 184 -1.87 5.55 -6.65
N VAL A 185 -2.58 4.91 -5.73
CA VAL A 185 -2.26 3.56 -5.26
C VAL A 185 -2.78 2.55 -6.27
N ILE A 186 -1.85 1.91 -6.97
CA ILE A 186 -2.21 0.84 -7.91
C ILE A 186 -2.40 -0.43 -7.11
N VAL A 187 -3.50 -1.16 -7.34
CA VAL A 187 -3.82 -2.45 -6.71
C VAL A 187 -4.09 -3.47 -7.81
N ARG A 188 -3.14 -4.37 -8.06
CA ARG A 188 -3.32 -5.49 -9.00
C ARG A 188 -4.39 -6.43 -8.47
N ILE A 189 -5.45 -6.63 -9.26
CA ILE A 189 -6.53 -7.57 -8.97
C ILE A 189 -6.79 -8.35 -10.27
N PRO A 190 -6.12 -9.49 -10.48
CA PRO A 190 -6.29 -10.25 -11.70
C PRO A 190 -7.72 -10.78 -11.79
N LYS A 191 -8.29 -10.75 -13.00
CA LYS A 191 -9.67 -11.20 -13.25
C LYS A 191 -10.69 -10.42 -12.40
N LEU A 192 -10.50 -9.10 -12.29
CA LEU A 192 -11.47 -8.22 -11.66
C LEU A 192 -12.79 -8.29 -12.44
N GLU A 193 -13.86 -8.63 -11.74
CA GLU A 193 -15.21 -8.74 -12.29
C GLU A 193 -16.04 -7.49 -11.95
N ARG A 194 -15.87 -6.96 -10.73
CA ARG A 194 -16.59 -5.79 -10.24
C ARG A 194 -15.79 -5.07 -9.16
N PHE A 195 -15.80 -3.75 -9.20
CA PHE A 195 -15.20 -2.90 -8.18
C PHE A 195 -16.18 -1.79 -7.82
N GLU A 196 -16.51 -1.69 -6.54
CA GLU A 196 -17.41 -0.66 -6.03
C GLU A 196 -16.69 0.15 -4.96
N VAL A 197 -16.88 1.47 -5.00
CA VAL A 197 -16.43 2.38 -3.94
C VAL A 197 -17.59 3.21 -3.47
N ILE A 198 -17.81 3.20 -2.17
CA ILE A 198 -18.75 4.09 -1.49
C ILE A 198 -17.92 4.98 -0.58
N VAL A 199 -18.03 6.29 -0.77
CA VAL A 199 -17.44 7.27 0.12
C VAL A 199 -18.55 8.04 0.82
N ASP A 200 -18.52 7.99 2.14
CA ASP A 200 -19.39 8.70 3.05
C ASP A 200 -18.67 9.99 3.54
N GLY A 201 -19.39 11.11 3.62
CA GLY A 201 -18.84 12.40 4.07
C GLY A 201 -19.48 13.61 3.39
N ASP A 202 -18.80 14.76 3.39
CA ASP A 202 -19.31 16.02 2.84
C ASP A 202 -19.53 15.99 1.32
N THR A 203 -18.82 15.12 0.61
CA THR A 203 -19.01 14.89 -0.83
C THR A 203 -19.18 13.39 -1.05
N PRO A 204 -20.37 12.85 -0.72
CA PRO A 204 -20.61 11.43 -0.87
C PRO A 204 -20.56 11.07 -2.34
N TYR A 205 -19.93 9.95 -2.66
CA TYR A 205 -19.93 9.45 -4.02
C TYR A 205 -19.94 7.93 -4.02
N HIS A 206 -20.58 7.38 -5.04
CA HIS A 206 -20.64 5.94 -5.28
C HIS A 206 -20.17 5.69 -6.71
N TYR A 207 -19.25 4.75 -6.87
CA TYR A 207 -18.73 4.32 -8.16
C TYR A 207 -18.79 2.81 -8.25
N THR A 208 -19.36 2.28 -9.33
CA THR A 208 -19.33 0.85 -9.66
C THR A 208 -18.69 0.64 -11.03
N TRP A 209 -17.56 -0.05 -11.10
CA TRP A 209 -17.00 -0.57 -12.35
C TRP A 209 -17.52 -1.99 -12.63
N PRO A 210 -17.83 -2.36 -13.89
CA PRO A 210 -17.64 -1.59 -15.13
C PRO A 210 -18.85 -0.73 -15.56
N THR A 211 -19.87 -0.57 -14.72
CA THR A 211 -21.12 0.12 -15.12
C THR A 211 -20.97 1.63 -15.25
N ASP A 212 -20.18 2.22 -14.36
CA ASP A 212 -20.03 3.66 -14.23
C ASP A 212 -18.68 4.11 -14.80
N LYS A 213 -18.58 5.38 -15.14
CA LYS A 213 -17.31 6.06 -15.40
C LYS A 213 -16.96 6.91 -14.19
N SER A 214 -15.68 6.91 -13.81
CA SER A 214 -15.17 7.79 -12.77
C SER A 214 -14.00 8.61 -13.31
N ASP A 215 -13.97 9.89 -12.94
CA ASP A 215 -12.82 10.77 -13.14
C ASP A 215 -11.81 10.64 -11.98
N LYS A 216 -12.18 9.94 -10.90
CA LYS A 216 -11.37 9.74 -9.71
C LYS A 216 -10.67 8.38 -9.72
N GLU A 217 -11.36 7.32 -10.11
CA GLU A 217 -10.82 5.95 -10.10
C GLU A 217 -10.53 5.50 -11.52
N TYR A 218 -9.33 4.95 -11.74
CA TYR A 218 -9.03 4.28 -13.00
C TYR A 218 -9.02 2.77 -12.77
N THR A 219 -9.97 2.06 -13.37
CA THR A 219 -10.17 0.63 -13.16
C THR A 219 -10.14 -0.12 -14.48
N THR A 220 -9.41 -1.23 -14.49
CA THR A 220 -9.33 -2.20 -15.59
C THR A 220 -9.76 -3.57 -15.09
N SER A 221 -9.85 -4.57 -15.96
CA SER A 221 -10.09 -5.97 -15.56
C SER A 221 -8.99 -6.59 -14.70
N ASP A 222 -7.94 -5.83 -14.40
CA ASP A 222 -6.64 -6.36 -14.05
C ASP A 222 -5.98 -5.56 -12.92
N PHE A 223 -6.34 -4.29 -12.75
CA PHE A 223 -5.96 -3.48 -11.60
C PHE A 223 -6.94 -2.33 -11.37
N VAL A 224 -6.90 -1.80 -10.14
CA VAL A 224 -7.59 -0.57 -9.72
C VAL A 224 -6.53 0.47 -9.34
N ALA A 225 -6.70 1.71 -9.78
CA ALA A 225 -5.93 2.86 -9.31
C ALA A 225 -6.80 3.67 -8.36
N LEU A 226 -6.42 3.65 -7.08
CA LEU A 226 -7.08 4.36 -6.00
C LEU A 226 -6.42 5.73 -5.80
N GLN A 227 -7.22 6.73 -5.49
CA GLN A 227 -6.70 8.03 -5.10
C GLN A 227 -5.95 7.94 -3.76
N ASP A 228 -4.95 8.79 -3.56
CA ASP A 228 -4.15 8.80 -2.34
C ASP A 228 -4.92 9.28 -1.10
N TRP A 229 -5.95 10.09 -1.24
CA TRP A 229 -6.72 10.61 -0.11
C TRP A 229 -7.50 9.53 0.67
N TYR A 230 -7.64 8.31 0.13
CA TYR A 230 -8.07 7.16 0.95
C TYR A 230 -7.07 6.83 2.07
N SER A 231 -5.79 7.14 1.84
CA SER A 231 -4.72 6.93 2.81
C SER A 231 -4.62 8.03 3.88
N THR A 232 -5.21 9.21 3.66
CA THR A 232 -5.20 10.27 4.68
C THR A 232 -6.26 10.06 5.76
N GLY A 233 -7.32 9.31 5.47
CA GLY A 233 -8.38 9.02 6.44
C GLY A 233 -9.38 10.16 6.62
N ASN A 234 -9.30 11.18 5.76
CA ASN A 234 -10.21 12.33 5.78
C ASN A 234 -11.66 11.94 5.41
N TYR A 235 -11.85 10.78 4.78
CA TYR A 235 -13.14 10.33 4.28
C TYR A 235 -13.36 8.88 4.65
N LYS A 236 -14.62 8.53 4.95
CA LYS A 236 -15.03 7.15 5.19
C LYS A 236 -15.23 6.44 3.86
N ALA A 237 -14.39 5.47 3.52
CA ALA A 237 -14.43 4.76 2.25
C ALA A 237 -14.65 3.26 2.45
N ARG A 238 -15.52 2.68 1.63
CA ARG A 238 -15.79 1.24 1.57
C ARG A 238 -15.55 0.76 0.15
N PHE A 239 -14.69 -0.23 0.01
CA PHE A 239 -14.38 -0.86 -1.27
C PHE A 239 -14.97 -2.26 -1.29
N LYS A 240 -15.70 -2.60 -2.34
CA LYS A 240 -16.17 -3.96 -2.59
C LYS A 240 -15.56 -4.47 -3.87
N ILE A 241 -14.80 -5.55 -3.76
CA ILE A 241 -14.03 -6.10 -4.88
C ILE A 241 -14.50 -7.52 -5.13
N THR A 242 -14.93 -7.79 -6.36
CA THR A 242 -15.26 -9.13 -6.83
C THR A 242 -14.27 -9.54 -7.92
N ALA A 243 -13.55 -10.63 -7.70
CA ALA A 243 -12.62 -11.19 -8.66
C ALA A 243 -12.54 -12.72 -8.53
N GLY A 244 -12.53 -13.43 -9.66
CA GLY A 244 -12.49 -14.88 -9.69
C GLY A 244 -13.62 -15.56 -8.92
N GLY A 245 -14.82 -14.96 -8.91
CA GLY A 245 -15.99 -15.42 -8.16
C GLY A 245 -15.95 -15.20 -6.65
N VAL A 246 -14.93 -14.51 -6.11
CA VAL A 246 -14.84 -14.16 -4.68
C VAL A 246 -15.09 -12.66 -4.50
N THR A 247 -15.96 -12.31 -3.55
CA THR A 247 -16.23 -10.92 -3.15
C THR A 247 -15.65 -10.65 -1.77
N ARG A 248 -14.92 -9.54 -1.63
CA ARG A 248 -14.41 -9.03 -0.35
C ARG A 248 -14.72 -7.55 -0.21
N GLU A 249 -15.10 -7.15 1.00
CA GLU A 249 -15.31 -5.75 1.39
C GLU A 249 -14.12 -5.29 2.23
N TYR A 250 -13.65 -4.07 1.94
CA TYR A 250 -12.56 -3.40 2.64
C TYR A 250 -13.07 -2.07 3.14
N THR A 251 -12.89 -1.83 4.42
CA THR A 251 -13.34 -0.61 5.09
C THR A 251 -12.17 0.20 5.64
N GLN A 252 -10.95 -0.33 5.58
CA GLN A 252 -9.76 0.30 6.19
C GLN A 252 -9.42 1.63 5.50
N GLN A 253 -8.94 2.60 6.27
CA GLN A 253 -8.57 3.93 5.77
C GLN A 253 -7.63 4.67 6.70
N GLY A 254 -7.04 5.77 6.21
CA GLY A 254 -6.18 6.62 7.03
C GLY A 254 -4.86 5.96 7.43
N SER A 255 -4.05 6.68 8.23
CA SER A 255 -2.76 6.15 8.68
C SER A 255 -2.93 4.79 9.34
N GLN A 256 -2.35 3.76 8.72
CA GLN A 256 -2.50 2.38 9.13
C GLN A 256 -1.70 2.12 10.41
N VAL A 257 -2.40 1.90 11.53
CA VAL A 257 -1.82 1.41 12.79
C VAL A 257 -2.15 -0.08 12.89
N LEU A 258 -1.33 -0.92 12.25
CA LEU A 258 -1.44 -2.38 12.36
C LEU A 258 -0.13 -3.00 12.86
N PRO A 259 -0.19 -3.92 13.84
CA PRO A 259 -1.38 -4.30 14.63
C PRO A 259 -1.80 -3.17 15.60
N PRO A 260 -3.04 -3.22 16.16
CA PRO A 260 -3.47 -2.29 17.21
C PRO A 260 -2.46 -2.23 18.35
N LYS A 261 -2.26 -1.03 18.91
CA LYS A 261 -1.39 -0.81 20.04
C LYS A 261 -2.22 -0.57 21.30
N ILE A 262 -1.83 -1.24 22.38
CA ILE A 262 -2.41 -1.02 23.70
C ILE A 262 -1.35 -0.46 24.63
N ALA A 263 -1.70 0.59 25.36
CA ALA A 263 -0.97 1.07 26.52
C ALA A 263 -1.89 1.10 27.74
N MET A 264 -1.39 0.66 28.88
CA MET A 264 -2.09 0.82 30.16
C MET A 264 -1.61 2.11 30.81
N ASN A 265 -2.53 3.04 31.03
CA ASN A 265 -2.34 4.17 31.92
C ASN A 265 -3.09 3.87 33.23
N GLY A 266 -2.68 4.45 34.37
CA GLY A 266 -3.06 3.96 35.71
C GLY A 266 -4.55 3.63 35.93
N PHE A 267 -5.45 4.26 35.18
CA PHE A 267 -6.90 4.04 35.24
C PHE A 267 -7.57 3.80 33.88
N SER A 268 -6.82 3.68 32.78
CA SER A 268 -7.38 3.50 31.43
C SER A 268 -6.53 2.58 30.55
N VAL A 269 -7.21 1.90 29.63
CA VAL A 269 -6.59 1.18 28.53
C VAL A 269 -6.68 2.10 27.33
N ASP A 270 -5.54 2.60 26.92
CA ASP A 270 -5.39 3.44 25.75
C ASP A 270 -5.14 2.53 24.54
N VAL A 271 -5.97 2.65 23.52
CA VAL A 271 -5.93 1.79 22.32
C VAL A 271 -5.85 2.65 21.07
N GLU A 272 -4.78 2.46 20.30
CA GLU A 272 -4.59 3.02 18.97
C GLU A 272 -4.81 1.93 17.91
N PHE A 273 -5.57 2.23 16.87
CA PHE A 273 -5.98 1.27 15.85
C PHE A 273 -6.16 1.94 14.48
N ALA A 274 -6.23 1.15 13.41
CA ALA A 274 -6.49 1.67 12.08
C ALA A 274 -7.97 2.07 11.93
N LEU A 275 -8.26 3.26 11.39
CA LEU A 275 -9.63 3.65 11.05
C LEU A 275 -10.21 2.68 10.02
N GLY A 276 -11.53 2.47 10.08
CA GLY A 276 -12.17 1.58 9.14
C GLY A 276 -11.94 0.10 9.43
N THR A 277 -11.41 -0.27 10.60
CA THR A 277 -11.35 -1.67 11.06
C THR A 277 -12.16 -1.83 12.34
N GLU A 278 -12.92 -2.91 12.43
CA GLU A 278 -13.46 -3.30 13.73
C GLU A 278 -12.30 -3.73 14.62
N THR A 279 -12.18 -3.15 15.80
CA THR A 279 -11.10 -3.48 16.74
C THR A 279 -11.69 -4.06 18.01
N ILE A 280 -11.36 -5.32 18.28
CA ILE A 280 -11.78 -6.04 19.48
C ILE A 280 -10.68 -5.96 20.52
N ILE A 281 -11.03 -5.46 21.70
CA ILE A 281 -10.17 -5.45 22.87
C ILE A 281 -10.58 -6.65 23.73
N GLU A 282 -9.64 -7.56 23.92
CA GLU A 282 -9.83 -8.73 24.76
C GLU A 282 -9.17 -8.50 26.11
N SER A 283 -9.78 -9.03 27.17
CA SER A 283 -9.22 -9.02 28.51
C SER A 283 -9.06 -10.43 29.07
N SER A 284 -8.08 -10.59 29.96
CA SER A 284 -7.81 -11.84 30.66
C SER A 284 -7.34 -11.57 32.09
N THR A 285 -7.68 -12.44 33.02
CA THR A 285 -7.15 -12.44 34.39
C THR A 285 -5.99 -13.42 34.59
N ASP A 286 -5.74 -14.31 33.62
CA ASP A 286 -4.80 -15.44 33.75
C ASP A 286 -3.88 -15.64 32.54
N LEU A 287 -3.96 -14.75 31.53
CA LEU A 287 -3.25 -14.81 30.23
C LEU A 287 -3.61 -16.00 29.34
N LYS A 288 -4.51 -16.88 29.76
CA LYS A 288 -4.91 -18.10 29.03
C LYS A 288 -6.30 -17.95 28.44
N ASN A 289 -7.24 -17.51 29.26
CA ASN A 289 -8.63 -17.33 28.88
C ASN A 289 -8.85 -15.86 28.52
N TRP A 290 -9.05 -15.60 27.23
CA TRP A 290 -9.31 -14.28 26.69
C TRP A 290 -10.78 -14.14 26.32
N SER A 291 -11.39 -13.03 26.70
CA SER A 291 -12.76 -12.70 26.34
C SER A 291 -12.83 -11.28 25.83
N ASP A 292 -13.67 -11.05 24.82
CA ASP A 292 -13.99 -9.72 24.31
C ASP A 292 -14.50 -8.84 25.45
N ALA A 293 -13.82 -7.72 25.68
CA ALA A 293 -14.14 -6.75 26.71
C ALA A 293 -14.82 -5.52 26.10
N TRP A 294 -14.32 -5.08 24.94
CA TRP A 294 -14.91 -3.99 24.16
C TRP A 294 -14.73 -4.25 22.67
N THR A 295 -15.69 -3.79 21.88
CA THR A 295 -15.61 -3.76 20.42
C THR A 295 -15.72 -2.32 19.98
N ILE A 296 -14.70 -1.85 19.28
CA ILE A 296 -14.68 -0.55 18.61
C ILE A 296 -15.16 -0.79 17.18
N PRO A 297 -16.27 -0.19 16.75
CA PRO A 297 -16.81 -0.44 15.43
C PRO A 297 -15.92 0.19 14.34
N TRP A 298 -15.96 -0.39 13.14
CA TRP A 298 -15.15 0.07 12.01
C TRP A 298 -15.44 1.52 11.60
N ASP A 299 -16.64 2.03 11.89
CA ASP A 299 -17.10 3.37 11.57
C ASP A 299 -16.76 4.41 12.65
N SER A 300 -15.86 4.09 13.59
CA SER A 300 -15.32 5.04 14.57
C SER A 300 -14.77 6.31 13.90
N ASP A 301 -15.12 7.48 14.45
CA ASP A 301 -14.60 8.79 14.00
C ASP A 301 -13.17 9.08 14.49
N THR A 302 -12.63 8.23 15.35
CA THR A 302 -11.30 8.36 15.96
C THR A 302 -10.51 7.07 15.80
N ASN A 303 -9.19 7.20 15.65
CA ASN A 303 -8.23 6.10 15.62
C ASN A 303 -7.66 5.77 17.02
N PHE A 304 -8.18 6.46 18.04
CA PHE A 304 -7.75 6.35 19.42
C PHE A 304 -8.97 6.32 20.35
N VAL A 305 -8.96 5.38 21.29
CA VAL A 305 -9.88 5.38 22.42
C VAL A 305 -9.13 5.20 23.73
N SER A 306 -9.54 5.91 24.77
CA SER A 306 -9.11 5.67 26.13
C SER A 306 -10.28 5.11 26.91
N ILE A 307 -10.19 3.84 27.29
CA ILE A 307 -11.28 3.13 27.98
C ILE A 307 -10.95 3.07 29.46
N PRO A 308 -11.72 3.74 30.33
CA PRO A 308 -11.53 3.65 31.77
C PRO A 308 -11.65 2.18 32.22
N TYR A 309 -10.66 1.68 32.95
CA TYR A 309 -10.76 0.40 33.65
C TYR A 309 -10.72 0.67 35.17
N TYR A 310 -11.82 1.16 35.73
CA TYR A 310 -11.91 1.28 37.19
C TYR A 310 -12.40 -0.03 37.82
N ALA A 311 -11.48 -0.61 38.59
CA ALA A 311 -11.77 -1.39 39.78
C ALA A 311 -12.81 -0.67 40.65
N GLY A 312 -13.84 -1.39 41.09
CA GLY A 312 -15.03 -0.84 41.72
C GLY A 312 -14.77 0.09 42.91
N SER A 313 -15.73 0.98 43.14
CA SER A 313 -15.83 1.78 44.35
C SER A 313 -15.84 0.89 45.60
N GLY A 314 -14.82 1.03 46.45
CA GLY A 314 -14.79 0.44 47.79
C GLY A 314 -14.02 -0.88 47.87
N SER A 315 -12.90 -0.84 48.59
CA SER A 315 -12.24 -1.93 49.36
C SER A 315 -11.99 -3.31 48.72
N VAL A 316 -12.31 -3.56 47.45
CA VAL A 316 -12.04 -4.82 46.76
C VAL A 316 -10.95 -4.62 45.71
N ILE A 317 -9.77 -5.21 45.96
CA ILE A 317 -8.70 -5.31 44.97
C ILE A 317 -9.28 -6.08 43.77
N THR A 318 -9.65 -5.36 42.71
CA THR A 318 -10.11 -6.00 41.49
C THR A 318 -8.93 -6.74 40.88
N PRO A 319 -9.08 -8.01 40.44
CA PRO A 319 -7.96 -8.80 39.95
C PRO A 319 -7.24 -8.07 38.82
N LYS A 320 -5.90 -8.14 38.81
CA LYS A 320 -5.07 -7.61 37.71
C LYS A 320 -5.61 -8.18 36.39
N ARG A 321 -5.98 -7.29 35.46
CA ARG A 321 -6.40 -7.66 34.12
C ARG A 321 -5.28 -7.35 33.13
N PHE A 322 -5.13 -8.24 32.17
CA PHE A 322 -4.29 -8.07 30.99
C PHE A 322 -5.19 -7.75 29.81
N PHE A 323 -4.70 -6.93 28.88
CA PHE A 323 -5.43 -6.50 27.71
C PHE A 323 -4.61 -6.77 26.44
N ARG A 324 -5.28 -7.14 25.35
CA ARG A 324 -4.73 -7.20 24.00
C ARG A 324 -5.80 -6.75 23.01
N ALA A 325 -5.39 -6.27 21.83
CA ALA A 325 -6.32 -5.87 20.77
C ALA A 325 -6.02 -6.61 19.47
N LYS A 326 -7.07 -6.85 18.69
CA LYS A 326 -7.01 -7.39 17.33
C LYS A 326 -7.95 -6.59 16.43
N SER A 327 -7.51 -6.28 15.21
CA SER A 327 -8.38 -5.74 14.17
C SER A 327 -8.93 -6.88 13.32
N GLN A 328 -10.17 -6.74 12.86
CA GLN A 328 -10.84 -7.67 11.95
C GLN A 328 -11.13 -7.01 10.61
#